data_AF-A0A496Y5V9-F1
#
_entry.id   AF-A0A496Y5V9-F1
#
_cell.length_a   1.000
_cell.length_b   1.000
_cell.length_c   1.000
_cell.angle_alpha   90.00
_cell.angle_beta   90.00
_cell.angle_gamma   90.00
#
_symmetry.space_group_name_H-M   'P 1'
#
loop_
_entity.id
_entity.type
_entity.pdbx_description
1 polymer ?
#
loop_
_entity_poly.entity_id
_entity_poly.type
_entity_poly.pdbx_seq_one_letter_code
_entity_poly.pdbx_strand_id
1 'polypeptide(L)'
;MGRSVCGKGVKFFVALSIALMLVALFFGLWPRGFDFSNEVTWLPSQPGLRFKEYGVAYTAPVKEWGNEADAEASDFSVEIALRPRSYHDNGFNFILVVHNGDDRAQLVVGQWRSWLIVMNGDDYDHRRKTKRIAIKFTISPSRYRFVTITTGRKGTRIYLDNRLIRIEKDLMLTIPKGQKTRLFLGNAPDGRQSWRGDILGLAWYDHVLGDQDVAMHFRQWSRSQNFLFARKYKPFLLYVFDEKNGRKVIDQSSGNHDLKIPSKMVLLDKKILSLRRVRSDVDSGFVEDVFLNFIGFIPLGFVFMMTFVTAAGFFRKRHIWMTISLCFGISLTIEILQAWIPSRSSDCLDLLLNTFGALLGTMMYVWGYGRVRREKAGKPGS
;
A
#
# COMPACT_ATOMS: atom_id res chain seq x y z
N MET A 1 4.67 43.26 43.18
CA MET A 1 5.55 42.12 42.77
C MET A 1 4.83 40.89 42.17
N GLY A 2 3.49 40.86 42.02
CA GLY A 2 2.76 39.64 41.58
C GLY A 2 2.59 39.39 40.06
N ARG A 3 2.75 40.41 39.19
CA ARG A 3 2.56 40.23 37.73
C ARG A 3 3.73 39.55 37.00
N SER A 4 4.96 39.69 37.51
CA SER A 4 6.18 39.15 36.88
C SER A 4 6.29 37.62 37.03
N VAL A 5 5.86 37.06 38.17
CA VAL A 5 5.87 35.61 38.45
C VAL A 5 4.81 34.88 37.61
N CYS A 6 3.62 35.47 37.45
CA CYS A 6 2.55 34.91 36.60
C CYS A 6 2.98 34.84 35.12
N GLY A 7 3.66 35.87 34.61
CA GLY A 7 4.17 35.90 33.23
C GLY A 7 5.29 34.89 32.95
N LYS A 8 6.13 34.56 33.94
CA LYS A 8 7.19 33.54 33.79
C LYS A 8 6.62 32.13 33.69
N GLY A 9 5.59 31.80 34.48
CA GLY A 9 4.93 30.49 34.44
C GLY A 9 4.21 30.24 33.10
N VAL A 10 3.51 31.23 32.56
CA VAL A 10 2.83 31.10 31.25
C VAL A 10 3.84 30.87 30.12
N LYS A 11 4.96 31.63 30.10
CA LYS A 11 6.00 31.45 29.08
C LYS A 11 6.60 30.05 29.09
N PHE A 12 6.83 29.48 30.27
CA PHE A 12 7.33 28.11 30.42
C PHE A 12 6.36 27.08 29.83
N PHE A 13 5.06 27.16 30.16
CA PHE A 13 4.08 26.21 29.65
C PHE A 13 3.84 26.35 28.15
N VAL A 14 3.88 27.57 27.61
CA VAL A 14 3.86 27.79 26.15
C VAL A 14 5.07 27.13 25.48
N ALA A 15 6.27 27.29 26.03
CA ALA A 15 7.47 26.65 25.50
C ALA A 15 7.37 25.11 25.54
N LEU A 16 6.87 24.55 26.66
CA LEU A 16 6.65 23.12 26.80
C LEU A 16 5.61 22.59 25.80
N SER A 17 4.51 23.32 25.61
CA SER A 17 3.49 23.03 24.59
C SER A 17 4.08 22.96 23.19
N ILE A 18 4.91 23.94 22.82
CA ILE A 18 5.58 23.97 21.51
C ILE A 18 6.54 22.79 21.39
N ALA A 19 7.34 22.50 22.42
CA ALA A 19 8.27 21.38 22.41
C ALA A 19 7.57 20.03 22.22
N LEU A 20 6.48 19.77 22.95
CA LEU A 20 5.70 18.55 22.80
C LEU A 20 5.02 18.45 21.43
N MET A 21 4.54 19.57 20.88
CA MET A 21 4.01 19.61 19.52
C MET A 21 5.08 19.25 18.48
N LEU A 22 6.29 19.79 18.61
CA LEU A 22 7.40 19.46 17.71
C LEU A 22 7.83 18.00 17.83
N VAL A 23 7.82 17.44 19.04
CA VAL A 23 8.07 15.99 19.26
C VAL A 23 7.00 15.15 18.55
N ALA A 24 5.72 15.51 18.70
CA ALA A 24 4.63 14.80 18.02
C ALA A 24 4.76 14.86 16.49
N LEU A 25 5.08 16.04 15.94
CA LEU A 25 5.33 16.21 14.51
C LEU A 25 6.54 15.39 14.04
N PHE A 26 7.64 15.40 14.79
CA PHE A 26 8.85 14.65 14.47
C PHE A 26 8.54 13.14 14.39
N PHE A 27 7.94 12.56 15.42
CA PHE A 27 7.64 11.12 15.44
C PHE A 27 6.55 10.73 14.44
N GLY A 28 5.55 11.60 14.22
CA GLY A 28 4.50 11.39 13.24
C GLY A 28 5.03 11.39 11.80
N LEU A 29 5.97 12.28 11.49
CA LEU A 29 6.50 12.45 10.13
C LEU A 29 7.81 11.71 9.85
N TRP A 30 8.43 11.09 10.87
CA TRP A 30 9.67 10.36 10.69
C TRP A 30 9.49 9.15 9.77
N PRO A 31 10.24 9.02 8.66
CA PRO A 31 10.19 7.86 7.78
C PRO A 31 10.88 6.67 8.48
N ARG A 32 10.12 5.66 8.92
CA ARG A 32 10.67 4.49 9.62
C ARG A 32 11.46 3.61 8.65
N GLY A 33 12.79 3.76 8.64
CA GLY A 33 13.72 2.85 7.94
C GLY A 33 13.51 2.74 6.43
N PHE A 34 12.86 3.74 5.82
CA PHE A 34 12.46 3.67 4.42
C PHE A 34 13.61 4.06 3.51
N ASP A 35 14.03 3.14 2.65
CA ASP A 35 14.83 3.48 1.49
C ASP A 35 13.91 3.85 0.34
N PHE A 36 14.08 5.06 -0.19
CA PHE A 36 13.32 5.54 -1.35
C PHE A 36 13.83 4.94 -2.66
N SER A 37 14.90 4.14 -2.63
CA SER A 37 15.45 3.49 -3.81
C SER A 37 14.49 2.45 -4.39
N ASN A 38 14.34 2.46 -5.71
CA ASN A 38 13.62 1.39 -6.39
C ASN A 38 14.55 0.19 -6.56
N GLU A 39 14.30 -0.88 -5.82
CA GLU A 39 15.18 -2.05 -5.80
C GLU A 39 14.85 -3.08 -6.91
N VAL A 40 14.69 -2.60 -8.15
CA VAL A 40 14.64 -3.47 -9.33
C VAL A 40 16.02 -3.57 -9.94
N THR A 41 16.49 -4.81 -10.13
CA THR A 41 17.80 -5.08 -10.74
C THR A 41 17.67 -6.07 -11.89
N TRP A 42 18.43 -5.88 -12.96
CA TRP A 42 18.56 -6.85 -14.03
C TRP A 42 19.28 -8.11 -13.52
N LEU A 43 18.86 -9.28 -14.01
CA LEU A 43 19.55 -10.52 -13.71
C LEU A 43 20.86 -10.60 -14.50
N PRO A 44 22.00 -10.90 -13.83
CA PRO A 44 23.31 -10.85 -14.50
C PRO A 44 23.54 -12.05 -15.43
N SER A 45 22.94 -13.20 -15.15
CA SER A 45 23.21 -14.47 -15.84
C SER A 45 22.23 -14.81 -16.96
N GLN A 46 21.08 -14.15 -17.03
CA GLN A 46 20.00 -14.45 -17.98
C GLN A 46 19.05 -13.26 -18.13
N PRO A 47 18.27 -13.17 -19.22
CA PRO A 47 17.20 -12.17 -19.35
C PRO A 47 16.21 -12.25 -18.18
N GLY A 48 15.86 -11.11 -17.61
CA GLY A 48 14.91 -11.05 -16.50
C GLY A 48 15.19 -9.91 -15.52
N LEU A 49 14.16 -9.61 -14.73
CA LEU A 49 14.19 -8.62 -13.66
C LEU A 49 14.05 -9.29 -12.30
N ARG A 50 14.78 -8.77 -11.32
CA ARG A 50 14.67 -9.11 -9.90
C ARG A 50 14.02 -7.96 -9.15
N PHE A 51 12.95 -8.27 -8.44
CA PHE A 51 12.21 -7.37 -7.57
C PHE A 51 12.56 -7.68 -6.11
N LYS A 52 12.90 -6.63 -5.35
CA LYS A 52 13.17 -6.70 -3.90
C LYS A 52 12.14 -5.84 -3.13
N GLU A 53 12.49 -5.34 -1.94
CA GLU A 53 11.55 -4.81 -0.95
C GLU A 53 10.71 -3.63 -1.46
N TYR A 54 11.27 -2.80 -2.35
CA TYR A 54 10.57 -1.65 -2.93
C TYR A 54 10.54 -1.68 -4.46
N GLY A 55 10.82 -2.84 -5.06
CA GLY A 55 10.96 -3.01 -6.50
C GLY A 55 9.64 -2.79 -7.23
N VAL A 56 9.59 -1.81 -8.15
CA VAL A 56 8.44 -1.58 -9.03
C VAL A 56 8.87 -1.25 -10.46
N ALA A 57 8.16 -1.78 -11.43
CA ALA A 57 8.23 -1.35 -12.84
C ALA A 57 6.81 -1.10 -13.36
N TYR A 58 6.60 -0.05 -14.16
CA TYR A 58 5.26 0.29 -14.63
C TYR A 58 5.26 0.93 -16.02
N THR A 59 4.14 0.81 -16.74
CA THR A 59 3.97 1.41 -18.07
C THR A 59 3.51 2.87 -17.97
N ALA A 60 3.71 3.64 -19.03
CA ALA A 60 2.84 4.80 -19.25
C ALA A 60 1.37 4.35 -19.37
N PRO A 61 0.38 5.26 -19.23
CA PRO A 61 -1.01 4.89 -19.45
C PRO A 61 -1.22 4.25 -20.83
N VAL A 62 -1.83 3.06 -20.85
CA VAL A 62 -2.12 2.29 -22.06
C VAL A 62 -3.44 2.78 -22.64
N LYS A 63 -3.40 3.43 -23.81
CA LYS A 63 -4.55 4.15 -24.38
C LYS A 63 -5.67 3.22 -24.79
N GLU A 64 -5.32 2.04 -25.27
CA GLU A 64 -6.21 0.99 -25.75
C GLU A 64 -7.11 0.45 -24.64
N TRP A 65 -6.63 0.46 -23.38
CA TRP A 65 -7.45 0.15 -22.21
C TRP A 65 -8.33 1.31 -21.76
N GLY A 66 -8.16 2.51 -22.32
CA GLY A 66 -8.95 3.71 -22.03
C GLY A 66 -10.25 3.84 -22.82
N ASN A 67 -10.46 3.04 -23.87
CA ASN A 67 -11.66 3.13 -24.69
C ASN A 67 -12.85 2.43 -24.01
N GLU A 68 -13.83 3.24 -23.58
CA GLU A 68 -15.10 2.80 -22.97
C GLU A 68 -16.08 2.21 -23.99
N ALA A 69 -15.87 2.42 -25.29
CA ALA A 69 -16.73 1.93 -26.36
C ALA A 69 -16.76 0.39 -26.47
N ASP A 70 -15.70 -0.29 -25.98
CA ASP A 70 -15.61 -1.76 -25.91
C ASP A 70 -16.02 -2.23 -24.50
N ALA A 71 -17.29 -2.00 -24.16
CA ALA A 71 -17.89 -2.28 -22.85
C ALA A 71 -18.12 -3.78 -22.57
N GLU A 72 -17.83 -4.67 -23.51
CA GLU A 72 -17.82 -6.11 -23.24
C GLU A 72 -16.51 -6.52 -22.56
N ALA A 73 -16.65 -7.40 -21.57
CA ALA A 73 -15.52 -7.98 -20.85
C ALA A 73 -14.53 -8.58 -21.88
N SER A 74 -13.33 -8.02 -21.92
CA SER A 74 -12.34 -8.38 -22.93
C SER A 74 -11.76 -9.74 -22.60
N ASP A 75 -11.86 -10.68 -23.54
CA ASP A 75 -11.14 -11.93 -23.48
C ASP A 75 -9.63 -11.62 -23.50
N PHE A 76 -8.85 -12.24 -22.61
CA PHE A 76 -7.40 -12.04 -22.61
C PHE A 76 -6.65 -13.22 -22.02
N SER A 77 -5.35 -13.27 -22.30
CA SER A 77 -4.44 -14.23 -21.70
C SER A 77 -3.15 -13.55 -21.25
N VAL A 78 -2.60 -14.02 -20.14
CA VAL A 78 -1.33 -13.54 -19.59
C VAL A 78 -0.42 -14.74 -19.40
N GLU A 79 0.78 -14.67 -19.96
CA GLU A 79 1.85 -15.64 -19.74
C GLU A 79 3.00 -14.95 -19.01
N ILE A 80 3.41 -15.52 -17.88
CA ILE A 80 4.47 -14.97 -17.05
C ILE A 80 5.35 -16.10 -16.53
N ALA A 81 6.68 -15.95 -16.67
CA ALA A 81 7.64 -16.83 -16.02
C ALA A 81 8.20 -16.15 -14.79
N LEU A 82 7.94 -16.72 -13.62
CA LEU A 82 8.29 -16.11 -12.35
C LEU A 82 8.90 -17.11 -11.38
N ARG A 83 9.66 -16.57 -10.42
CA ARG A 83 10.24 -17.29 -9.30
C ARG A 83 10.11 -16.45 -8.03
N PRO A 84 9.19 -16.80 -7.11
CA PRO A 84 9.12 -16.14 -5.81
C PRO A 84 10.41 -16.31 -5.03
N ARG A 85 10.81 -15.31 -4.26
CA ARG A 85 11.96 -15.44 -3.34
C ARG A 85 11.64 -16.33 -2.14
N SER A 86 10.40 -16.24 -1.65
CA SER A 86 9.95 -16.83 -0.40
C SER A 86 8.44 -17.12 -0.46
N TYR A 87 8.00 -18.13 0.31
CA TYR A 87 6.58 -18.41 0.58
C TYR A 87 6.18 -18.05 2.00
N HIS A 88 7.07 -17.42 2.76
CA HIS A 88 6.86 -17.03 4.15
C HIS A 88 6.66 -15.52 4.32
N ASP A 89 6.60 -14.80 3.21
CA ASP A 89 6.37 -13.36 3.23
C ASP A 89 4.95 -13.10 3.76
N ASN A 90 4.87 -12.13 4.69
CA ASN A 90 3.62 -11.75 5.33
C ASN A 90 2.74 -10.96 4.38
N GLY A 91 1.42 -11.12 4.51
CA GLY A 91 0.45 -10.36 3.73
C GLY A 91 0.38 -10.76 2.25
N PHE A 92 -0.44 -10.00 1.52
CA PHE A 92 -0.67 -10.17 0.09
C PHE A 92 0.29 -9.29 -0.70
N ASN A 93 1.07 -9.89 -1.60
CA ASN A 93 2.16 -9.26 -2.34
C ASN A 93 1.83 -9.21 -3.84
N PHE A 94 2.10 -8.08 -4.50
CA PHE A 94 1.59 -7.81 -5.84
C PHE A 94 2.64 -8.15 -6.91
N ILE A 95 2.37 -9.17 -7.72
CA ILE A 95 3.26 -9.58 -8.81
C ILE A 95 3.01 -8.73 -10.04
N LEU A 96 1.74 -8.65 -10.44
CA LEU A 96 1.28 -7.93 -11.62
C LEU A 96 -0.07 -7.28 -11.32
N VAL A 97 -0.20 -6.01 -11.69
CA VAL A 97 -1.40 -5.21 -11.42
C VAL A 97 -1.74 -4.36 -12.63
N VAL A 98 -3.01 -4.35 -13.02
CA VAL A 98 -3.54 -3.33 -13.93
C VAL A 98 -4.47 -2.43 -13.12
N HIS A 99 -4.20 -1.13 -13.09
CA HIS A 99 -4.86 -0.17 -12.21
C HIS A 99 -5.14 1.15 -12.91
N ASN A 100 -6.30 1.75 -12.66
CA ASN A 100 -6.78 2.99 -13.29
C ASN A 100 -6.97 4.16 -12.29
N GLY A 101 -6.63 3.95 -11.02
CA GLY A 101 -6.93 4.88 -9.92
C GLY A 101 -8.00 4.37 -8.95
N ASP A 102 -8.72 3.28 -9.27
CA ASP A 102 -9.70 2.66 -8.38
C ASP A 102 -9.29 1.23 -8.00
N ASP A 103 -8.95 1.05 -6.72
CA ASP A 103 -8.62 -0.24 -6.12
C ASP A 103 -9.74 -1.29 -6.25
N ARG A 104 -11.00 -0.88 -6.42
CA ARG A 104 -12.13 -1.83 -6.57
C ARG A 104 -12.27 -2.39 -7.97
N ALA A 105 -11.73 -1.71 -8.98
CA ALA A 105 -11.85 -2.07 -10.39
C ALA A 105 -10.60 -2.78 -10.94
N GLN A 106 -9.47 -2.70 -10.22
CA GLN A 106 -8.18 -3.22 -10.67
C GLN A 106 -8.18 -4.73 -10.96
N LEU A 107 -7.21 -5.17 -11.75
CA LEU A 107 -6.90 -6.58 -11.97
C LEU A 107 -5.58 -6.90 -11.27
N VAL A 108 -5.56 -7.96 -10.46
CA VAL A 108 -4.41 -8.31 -9.63
C VAL A 108 -4.04 -9.77 -9.82
N VAL A 109 -2.75 -10.00 -10.10
CA VAL A 109 -2.06 -11.27 -9.87
C VAL A 109 -1.14 -11.05 -8.69
N GLY A 110 -1.44 -11.71 -7.58
CA GLY A 110 -0.69 -11.57 -6.34
C GLY A 110 -0.33 -12.90 -5.71
N GLN A 111 0.50 -12.81 -4.69
CA GLN A 111 0.96 -13.95 -3.91
C GLN A 111 0.59 -13.76 -2.44
N TRP A 112 0.03 -14.80 -1.84
CA TRP A 112 -0.08 -14.93 -0.39
C TRP A 112 0.54 -16.25 0.05
N ARG A 113 1.65 -16.18 0.79
CA ARG A 113 2.47 -17.36 1.11
C ARG A 113 2.83 -18.16 -0.14
N SER A 114 2.44 -19.44 -0.23
CA SER A 114 2.64 -20.28 -1.40
C SER A 114 1.49 -20.20 -2.43
N TRP A 115 0.50 -19.33 -2.23
CA TRP A 115 -0.65 -19.21 -3.12
C TRP A 115 -0.45 -18.11 -4.15
N LEU A 116 -0.67 -18.43 -5.42
CA LEU A 116 -0.89 -17.45 -6.48
C LEU A 116 -2.40 -17.19 -6.57
N ILE A 117 -2.79 -15.94 -6.52
CA ILE A 117 -4.20 -15.50 -6.51
C ILE A 117 -4.40 -14.52 -7.66
N VAL A 118 -5.45 -14.73 -8.44
CA VAL A 118 -5.86 -13.83 -9.51
C VAL A 118 -7.29 -13.37 -9.26
N MET A 119 -7.50 -12.05 -9.28
CA MET A 119 -8.78 -11.45 -8.92
C MET A 119 -8.95 -10.04 -9.49
N ASN A 120 -10.19 -9.58 -9.51
CA ASN A 120 -10.50 -8.16 -9.62
C ASN A 120 -10.78 -7.55 -8.24
N GLY A 121 -10.43 -6.28 -8.09
CA GLY A 121 -10.70 -5.46 -6.91
C GLY A 121 -9.70 -5.62 -5.76
N ASP A 122 -10.14 -5.26 -4.57
CA ASP A 122 -9.32 -5.00 -3.37
C ASP A 122 -9.59 -5.98 -2.20
N ASP A 123 -10.25 -7.12 -2.44
CA ASP A 123 -10.64 -8.09 -1.40
C ASP A 123 -9.49 -9.06 -1.02
N TYR A 124 -8.31 -8.53 -0.74
CA TYR A 124 -7.10 -9.34 -0.52
C TYR A 124 -7.23 -10.28 0.69
N ASP A 125 -7.91 -9.82 1.75
CA ASP A 125 -8.20 -10.60 2.96
C ASP A 125 -9.39 -11.56 2.81
N HIS A 126 -10.06 -11.52 1.65
CA HIS A 126 -11.20 -12.34 1.29
C HIS A 126 -12.44 -12.20 2.18
N ARG A 127 -12.60 -11.09 2.90
CA ARG A 127 -13.75 -10.92 3.80
C ARG A 127 -15.07 -10.74 3.06
N ARG A 128 -15.07 -10.04 1.92
CA ARG A 128 -16.28 -9.89 1.09
C ARG A 128 -16.57 -11.14 0.26
N LYS A 129 -15.66 -12.13 0.28
CA LYS A 129 -15.75 -13.36 -0.51
C LYS A 129 -15.96 -13.06 -1.99
N THR A 130 -15.29 -12.02 -2.51
CA THR A 130 -15.36 -11.74 -3.95
C THR A 130 -14.76 -12.92 -4.72
N LYS A 131 -15.30 -13.17 -5.92
CA LYS A 131 -14.82 -14.27 -6.76
C LYS A 131 -13.34 -14.05 -7.10
N ARG A 132 -12.57 -15.12 -6.97
CA ARG A 132 -11.13 -15.16 -7.27
C ARG A 132 -10.75 -16.58 -7.64
N ILE A 133 -9.66 -16.73 -8.36
CA ILE A 133 -9.07 -18.03 -8.65
C ILE A 133 -7.70 -18.10 -7.96
N ALA A 134 -7.42 -19.22 -7.30
CA ALA A 134 -6.18 -19.39 -6.54
C ALA A 134 -5.60 -20.78 -6.79
N ILE A 135 -4.27 -20.83 -6.90
CA ILE A 135 -3.51 -22.08 -6.99
C ILE A 135 -2.38 -22.07 -5.98
N LYS A 136 -2.00 -23.24 -5.48
CA LYS A 136 -0.88 -23.38 -4.55
C LYS A 136 0.37 -23.84 -5.31
N PHE A 137 1.48 -23.13 -5.15
CA PHE A 137 2.79 -23.64 -5.56
C PHE A 137 3.14 -24.84 -4.69
N THR A 138 3.23 -26.02 -5.30
CA THR A 138 3.54 -27.29 -4.63
C THR A 138 5.04 -27.55 -4.51
N ILE A 139 5.86 -26.84 -5.28
CA ILE A 139 7.31 -27.03 -5.37
C ILE A 139 8.02 -25.85 -4.69
N SER A 140 9.19 -26.12 -4.12
CA SER A 140 10.10 -25.12 -3.55
C SER A 140 10.29 -23.89 -4.47
N PRO A 141 10.44 -22.68 -3.92
CA PRO A 141 10.62 -21.44 -4.69
C PRO A 141 11.93 -21.38 -5.49
N SER A 142 12.75 -22.43 -5.50
CA SER A 142 14.03 -22.45 -6.22
C SER A 142 13.91 -22.50 -7.75
N ARG A 143 12.74 -22.89 -8.29
CA ARG A 143 12.53 -23.05 -9.74
C ARG A 143 11.62 -21.96 -10.31
N TYR A 144 11.93 -21.54 -11.54
CA TYR A 144 11.02 -20.72 -12.35
C TYR A 144 9.79 -21.54 -12.72
N ARG A 145 8.62 -20.91 -12.59
CA ARG A 145 7.33 -21.46 -12.97
C ARG A 145 6.76 -20.66 -14.12
N PHE A 146 6.28 -21.37 -15.13
CA PHE A 146 5.56 -20.74 -16.24
C PHE A 146 4.07 -20.76 -15.93
N VAL A 147 3.51 -19.58 -15.70
CA VAL A 147 2.10 -19.42 -15.36
C VAL A 147 1.38 -18.84 -16.58
N THR A 148 0.31 -19.51 -16.99
CA THR A 148 -0.61 -18.97 -17.99
C THR A 148 -1.98 -18.77 -17.36
N ILE A 149 -2.52 -17.56 -17.47
CA ILE A 149 -3.86 -17.20 -17.03
C ILE A 149 -4.66 -16.91 -18.28
N THR A 150 -5.79 -17.58 -18.48
CA THR A 150 -6.69 -17.29 -19.60
C THR A 150 -8.06 -16.96 -19.05
N THR A 151 -8.69 -15.91 -19.55
CA THR A 151 -10.04 -15.50 -19.14
C THR A 151 -10.86 -15.14 -20.35
N GLY A 152 -12.12 -15.58 -20.32
CA GLY A 152 -13.09 -15.17 -21.31
C GLY A 152 -14.48 -15.68 -20.97
N ARG A 153 -15.38 -15.73 -21.95
CA ARG A 153 -16.78 -16.17 -21.77
C ARG A 153 -16.97 -17.55 -21.12
N LYS A 154 -15.97 -18.43 -21.17
CA LYS A 154 -15.99 -19.78 -20.54
C LYS A 154 -15.35 -19.80 -19.14
N GLY A 155 -15.17 -18.64 -18.52
CA GLY A 155 -14.53 -18.46 -17.23
C GLY A 155 -13.00 -18.37 -17.31
N THR A 156 -12.37 -18.34 -16.13
CA THR A 156 -10.93 -18.16 -15.96
C THR A 156 -10.22 -19.49 -15.70
N ARG A 157 -9.05 -19.69 -16.31
CA ARG A 157 -8.21 -20.87 -16.14
C ARG A 157 -6.80 -20.47 -15.74
N ILE A 158 -6.17 -21.27 -14.88
CA ILE A 158 -4.75 -21.14 -14.56
C ILE A 158 -4.03 -22.44 -14.93
N TYR A 159 -3.00 -22.28 -15.74
CA TYR A 159 -2.04 -23.31 -16.11
C TYR A 159 -0.71 -23.05 -15.41
N LEU A 160 -0.05 -24.14 -15.02
CA LEU A 160 1.25 -24.12 -14.40
C LEU A 160 2.13 -25.15 -15.10
N ASP A 161 3.19 -24.70 -15.77
CA ASP A 161 4.12 -25.53 -16.54
C ASP A 161 3.40 -26.48 -17.53
N ASN A 162 2.43 -25.95 -18.30
CA ASN A 162 1.54 -26.68 -19.22
C ASN A 162 0.45 -27.58 -18.56
N ARG A 163 0.32 -27.61 -17.24
CA ARG A 163 -0.78 -28.34 -16.59
C ARG A 163 -1.90 -27.40 -16.22
N LEU A 164 -3.12 -27.68 -16.66
CA LEU A 164 -4.31 -26.99 -16.17
C LEU A 164 -4.53 -27.34 -14.70
N ILE A 165 -4.33 -26.37 -13.80
CA ILE A 165 -4.43 -26.59 -12.35
C ILE A 165 -5.83 -26.26 -11.85
N ARG A 166 -6.45 -25.21 -12.40
CA ARG A 166 -7.74 -24.71 -11.92
C ARG A 166 -8.54 -24.07 -13.03
N ILE A 167 -9.86 -24.28 -12.98
CA ILE A 167 -10.87 -23.59 -13.79
C ILE A 167 -11.87 -22.98 -12.82
N GLU A 168 -12.25 -21.73 -13.05
CA GLU A 168 -13.34 -21.06 -12.36
C GLU A 168 -14.33 -20.52 -13.39
N LYS A 169 -15.43 -21.26 -13.60
CA LYS A 169 -16.37 -21.04 -14.72
C LYS A 169 -17.14 -19.73 -14.57
N ASP A 170 -17.44 -19.35 -13.33
CA ASP A 170 -18.26 -18.19 -13.02
C ASP A 170 -17.43 -16.92 -12.71
N LEU A 171 -16.13 -16.96 -13.03
CA LEU A 171 -15.21 -15.85 -12.89
C LEU A 171 -14.71 -15.43 -14.27
N MET A 172 -15.07 -14.23 -14.70
CA MET A 172 -14.49 -13.55 -15.84
C MET A 172 -13.72 -12.34 -15.33
N LEU A 173 -12.41 -12.34 -15.52
CA LEU A 173 -11.56 -11.23 -15.15
C LEU A 173 -11.74 -10.07 -16.12
N THR A 174 -11.67 -8.85 -15.62
CA THR A 174 -11.79 -7.62 -16.42
C THR A 174 -10.56 -6.75 -16.31
N ILE A 175 -10.27 -5.98 -17.36
CA ILE A 175 -9.23 -4.96 -17.34
C ILE A 175 -9.90 -3.63 -16.94
N PRO A 176 -9.41 -2.90 -15.92
CA PRO A 176 -9.99 -1.63 -15.54
C PRO A 176 -9.85 -0.61 -16.68
N LYS A 177 -10.97 0.04 -17.02
CA LYS A 177 -11.01 1.06 -18.07
C LYS A 177 -10.61 2.43 -17.54
N GLY A 178 -10.06 3.26 -18.41
CA GLY A 178 -9.79 4.67 -18.12
C GLY A 178 -8.48 5.18 -18.71
N GLN A 179 -8.39 6.49 -18.94
CA GLN A 179 -7.21 7.11 -19.56
C GLN A 179 -5.93 7.04 -18.72
N LYS A 180 -6.05 6.63 -17.44
CA LYS A 180 -4.93 6.48 -16.50
C LYS A 180 -4.52 5.03 -16.29
N THR A 181 -5.14 4.06 -16.98
CA THR A 181 -4.86 2.64 -16.77
C THR A 181 -3.41 2.29 -17.09
N ARG A 182 -2.73 1.67 -16.13
CA ARG A 182 -1.32 1.27 -16.23
C ARG A 182 -1.14 -0.17 -15.77
N LEU A 183 -0.11 -0.81 -16.32
CA LEU A 183 0.42 -2.07 -15.83
C LEU A 183 1.57 -1.79 -14.85
N PHE A 184 1.56 -2.49 -13.71
CA PHE A 184 2.60 -2.49 -12.69
C PHE A 184 3.11 -3.91 -12.47
N LEU A 185 4.40 -4.04 -12.18
CA LEU A 185 5.06 -5.27 -11.82
C LEU A 185 5.82 -5.11 -10.51
N GLY A 186 5.73 -6.14 -9.66
CA GLY A 186 6.49 -6.29 -8.42
C GLY A 186 6.01 -5.46 -7.23
N ASN A 187 5.03 -4.57 -7.40
CA ASN A 187 4.46 -3.81 -6.30
C ASN A 187 3.06 -3.28 -6.63
N ALA A 188 2.33 -2.90 -5.59
CA ALA A 188 1.08 -2.15 -5.72
C ALA A 188 1.33 -0.72 -6.25
N PRO A 189 0.31 -0.03 -6.78
CA PRO A 189 0.43 1.37 -7.24
C PRO A 189 0.83 2.39 -6.16
N ASP A 190 0.51 2.10 -4.89
CA ASP A 190 0.97 2.87 -3.72
C ASP A 190 2.35 2.39 -3.21
N GLY A 191 2.91 1.34 -3.82
CA GLY A 191 4.20 0.75 -3.55
C GLY A 191 4.36 0.12 -2.15
N ARG A 192 3.28 -0.03 -1.38
CA ARG A 192 3.36 -0.54 0.01
C ARG A 192 3.29 -2.06 0.13
N GLN A 193 3.03 -2.78 -0.97
CA GLN A 193 2.79 -4.23 -0.96
C GLN A 193 3.64 -4.88 -2.05
N SER A 194 4.94 -4.92 -1.81
CA SER A 194 5.93 -5.43 -2.75
C SER A 194 5.94 -6.95 -2.84
N TRP A 195 6.29 -7.43 -4.02
CA TRP A 195 6.59 -8.83 -4.27
C TRP A 195 8.08 -9.01 -4.53
N ARG A 196 8.66 -10.01 -3.86
CA ARG A 196 10.08 -10.33 -3.96
C ARG A 196 10.28 -11.58 -4.78
N GLY A 197 11.06 -11.47 -5.84
CA GLY A 197 11.32 -12.58 -6.74
C GLY A 197 11.84 -12.12 -8.09
N ASP A 198 11.93 -13.08 -9.00
CA ASP A 198 12.47 -12.87 -10.33
C ASP A 198 11.37 -13.11 -11.39
N ILE A 199 11.31 -12.27 -12.41
CA ILE A 199 10.43 -12.42 -13.58
C ILE A 199 11.30 -12.50 -14.84
N LEU A 200 11.16 -13.57 -15.62
CA LEU A 200 11.96 -13.80 -16.84
C LEU A 200 11.30 -13.30 -18.12
N GLY A 201 10.00 -13.05 -18.08
CA GLY A 201 9.28 -12.47 -19.19
C GLY A 201 7.79 -12.42 -18.93
N LEU A 202 7.12 -11.59 -19.72
CA LEU A 202 5.68 -11.34 -19.65
C LEU A 202 5.14 -11.16 -21.07
N ALA A 203 4.12 -11.93 -21.42
CA ALA A 203 3.34 -11.74 -22.64
C ALA A 203 1.86 -11.56 -22.30
N TRP A 204 1.23 -10.58 -22.93
CA TRP A 204 -0.20 -10.32 -22.82
C TRP A 204 -0.86 -10.51 -24.18
N TYR A 205 -1.95 -11.24 -24.24
CA TYR A 205 -2.73 -11.47 -25.46
C TYR A 205 -4.15 -10.93 -25.27
N ASP A 206 -4.71 -10.35 -26.32
CA ASP A 206 -6.07 -9.82 -26.43
C ASP A 206 -7.11 -10.90 -26.79
N HIS A 207 -6.74 -12.17 -26.59
CA HIS A 207 -7.57 -13.34 -26.86
C HIS A 207 -7.29 -14.46 -25.87
N VAL A 208 -8.19 -15.44 -25.82
CA VAL A 208 -8.04 -16.66 -25.00
C VAL A 208 -7.09 -17.63 -25.69
N LEU A 209 -5.98 -17.99 -25.02
CA LEU A 209 -5.12 -19.09 -25.45
C LEU A 209 -5.79 -20.43 -25.15
N GLY A 210 -5.80 -21.33 -26.14
CA GLY A 210 -6.30 -22.69 -25.96
C GLY A 210 -5.26 -23.61 -25.31
N ASP A 211 -5.68 -24.79 -24.84
CA ASP A 211 -4.80 -25.78 -24.22
C ASP A 211 -3.60 -26.15 -25.10
N GLN A 212 -3.81 -26.22 -26.43
CA GLN A 212 -2.77 -26.54 -27.40
C GLN A 212 -1.73 -25.41 -27.53
N ASP A 213 -2.17 -24.15 -27.50
CA ASP A 213 -1.29 -22.98 -27.56
C ASP A 213 -0.45 -22.89 -26.30
N VAL A 214 -1.08 -23.03 -25.13
CA VAL A 214 -0.39 -23.06 -23.83
C VAL A 214 0.69 -24.15 -23.81
N ALA A 215 0.36 -25.35 -24.30
CA ALA A 215 1.33 -26.44 -24.40
C ALA A 215 2.48 -26.13 -25.35
N MET A 216 2.19 -25.49 -26.47
CA MET A 216 3.19 -25.11 -27.45
C MET A 216 4.13 -24.03 -26.90
N HIS A 217 3.58 -22.98 -26.29
CA HIS A 217 4.31 -21.87 -25.70
C HIS A 217 5.22 -22.36 -24.56
N PHE A 218 4.68 -23.17 -23.65
CA PHE A 218 5.48 -23.74 -22.57
C PHE A 218 6.65 -24.59 -23.07
N ARG A 219 6.46 -25.40 -24.13
CA ARG A 219 7.54 -26.20 -24.72
C ARG A 219 8.63 -25.30 -25.32
N GLN A 220 8.27 -24.21 -25.97
CA GLN A 220 9.22 -23.26 -26.53
C GLN A 220 9.99 -22.54 -25.42
N TRP A 221 9.30 -22.00 -24.42
CA TRP A 221 9.92 -21.38 -23.25
C TRP A 221 10.82 -22.34 -22.48
N SER A 222 10.40 -23.60 -22.28
CA SER A 222 11.19 -24.59 -21.53
C SER A 222 12.55 -24.89 -22.17
N ARG A 223 12.67 -24.73 -23.50
CA ARG A 223 13.93 -24.97 -24.23
C ARG A 223 14.91 -23.79 -24.12
N SER A 224 14.41 -22.56 -24.21
CA SER A 224 15.25 -21.36 -24.31
C SER A 224 15.29 -20.52 -23.03
N GLN A 225 14.36 -20.73 -22.11
CA GLN A 225 14.10 -19.89 -20.93
C GLN A 225 13.96 -18.40 -21.25
N ASN A 226 13.49 -18.07 -22.46
CA ASN A 226 13.27 -16.69 -22.92
C ASN A 226 11.87 -16.53 -23.52
N PHE A 227 11.40 -15.30 -23.63
CA PHE A 227 10.06 -14.97 -24.15
C PHE A 227 10.02 -14.58 -25.63
N LEU A 228 11.16 -14.65 -26.34
CA LEU A 228 11.24 -14.26 -27.75
C LEU A 228 10.30 -15.07 -28.65
N PHE A 229 9.97 -16.31 -28.25
CA PHE A 229 9.03 -17.17 -28.97
C PHE A 229 7.65 -16.52 -29.13
N ALA A 230 7.21 -15.74 -28.13
CA ALA A 230 5.88 -15.14 -28.10
C ALA A 230 5.68 -14.14 -29.24
N ARG A 231 6.74 -13.52 -29.77
CA ARG A 231 6.68 -12.57 -30.89
C ARG A 231 5.97 -13.14 -32.12
N LYS A 232 6.11 -14.46 -32.36
CA LYS A 232 5.43 -15.16 -33.47
C LYS A 232 3.90 -15.08 -33.36
N TYR A 233 3.37 -15.02 -32.14
CA TYR A 233 1.95 -15.07 -31.81
C TYR A 233 1.33 -13.69 -31.61
N LYS A 234 2.07 -12.61 -31.96
CA LYS A 234 1.60 -11.22 -31.95
C LYS A 234 0.86 -10.81 -30.65
N PRO A 235 1.51 -10.94 -29.48
CA PRO A 235 0.93 -10.49 -28.22
C PRO A 235 0.67 -8.97 -28.27
N PHE A 236 -0.32 -8.54 -27.49
CA PHE A 236 -0.61 -7.13 -27.21
C PHE A 236 0.51 -6.44 -26.43
N LEU A 237 1.18 -7.14 -25.50
CA LEU A 237 2.38 -6.66 -24.79
C LEU A 237 3.41 -7.78 -24.75
N LEU A 238 4.69 -7.46 -24.95
CA LEU A 238 5.77 -8.43 -24.83
C LEU A 238 7.01 -7.84 -24.17
N TYR A 239 7.35 -8.35 -22.99
CA TYR A 239 8.56 -8.00 -22.27
C TYR A 239 9.46 -9.22 -22.11
N VAL A 240 10.63 -9.17 -22.74
CA VAL A 240 11.63 -10.25 -22.76
C VAL A 240 12.72 -10.02 -21.72
N PHE A 241 12.94 -8.77 -21.31
CA PHE A 241 13.93 -8.36 -20.31
C PHE A 241 15.39 -8.70 -20.68
N ASP A 242 15.76 -8.54 -21.95
CA ASP A 242 17.09 -8.85 -22.50
C ASP A 242 18.02 -7.63 -22.64
N GLU A 243 17.62 -6.46 -22.18
CA GLU A 243 18.38 -5.21 -22.26
C GLU A 243 19.60 -5.18 -21.34
N LYS A 244 19.65 -6.04 -20.32
CA LYS A 244 20.74 -6.24 -19.33
C LYS A 244 21.04 -5.05 -18.41
N ASN A 245 20.70 -3.82 -18.80
CA ASN A 245 20.93 -2.62 -18.01
C ASN A 245 19.89 -1.53 -18.32
N GLY A 246 20.01 -0.40 -17.61
CA GLY A 246 19.15 0.76 -17.84
C GLY A 246 17.88 0.75 -16.99
N ARG A 247 17.00 1.70 -17.31
CA ARG A 247 15.79 2.02 -16.53
C ARG A 247 14.50 1.87 -17.34
N LYS A 248 14.59 1.17 -18.46
CA LYS A 248 13.52 1.02 -19.43
C LYS A 248 13.56 -0.41 -19.95
N VAL A 249 12.41 -1.06 -19.98
CA VAL A 249 12.21 -2.31 -20.70
C VAL A 249 11.44 -1.98 -21.96
N ILE A 250 11.95 -2.43 -23.10
CA ILE A 250 11.36 -2.21 -24.39
C ILE A 250 10.22 -3.22 -24.58
N ASP A 251 9.06 -2.70 -24.98
CA ASP A 251 7.98 -3.54 -25.46
C ASP A 251 8.34 -4.09 -26.84
N GLN A 252 8.50 -5.40 -26.93
CA GLN A 252 8.82 -6.13 -28.17
C GLN A 252 7.56 -6.46 -28.99
N SER A 253 6.39 -5.99 -28.56
CA SER A 253 5.15 -6.00 -29.35
C SER A 253 5.10 -4.83 -30.35
N SER A 254 3.98 -4.68 -31.07
CA SER A 254 3.73 -3.50 -31.93
C SER A 254 3.22 -2.26 -31.17
N GLY A 255 2.88 -2.39 -29.88
CA GLY A 255 2.20 -1.35 -29.11
C GLY A 255 3.10 -0.24 -28.55
N ASN A 256 4.42 -0.46 -28.48
CA ASN A 256 5.40 0.49 -27.93
C ASN A 256 5.07 0.92 -26.47
N HIS A 257 4.56 -0.01 -25.68
CA HIS A 257 4.12 0.21 -24.30
C HIS A 257 5.26 -0.06 -23.31
N ASP A 258 6.37 0.65 -23.43
CA ASP A 258 7.58 0.38 -22.64
C ASP A 258 7.36 0.45 -21.12
N LEU A 259 7.97 -0.48 -20.37
CA LEU A 259 8.02 -0.40 -18.90
C LEU A 259 9.13 0.55 -18.46
N LYS A 260 8.82 1.38 -17.47
CA LYS A 260 9.78 2.24 -16.78
C LYS A 260 10.15 1.62 -15.45
N ILE A 261 11.45 1.60 -15.18
CA ILE A 261 12.03 1.25 -13.88
C ILE A 261 12.47 2.58 -13.25
N PRO A 262 11.62 3.23 -12.43
CA PRO A 262 11.97 4.53 -11.86
C PRO A 262 13.18 4.39 -10.93
N SER A 263 13.96 5.45 -10.73
CA SER A 263 15.12 5.41 -9.81
C SER A 263 14.72 5.46 -8.34
N LYS A 264 13.57 6.07 -8.07
CA LYS A 264 12.97 6.15 -6.75
C LYS A 264 11.61 5.48 -6.80
N MET A 265 11.19 4.90 -5.70
CA MET A 265 9.84 4.40 -5.56
C MET A 265 8.84 5.55 -5.77
N VAL A 266 7.83 5.33 -6.61
CA VAL A 266 6.81 6.34 -6.95
C VAL A 266 5.47 5.90 -6.36
N LEU A 267 4.92 6.71 -5.47
CA LEU A 267 3.52 6.64 -5.05
C LEU A 267 2.66 7.22 -6.17
N LEU A 268 2.11 6.36 -7.03
CA LEU A 268 1.19 6.81 -8.08
C LEU A 268 -0.23 7.00 -7.53
N ASP A 269 -0.59 6.29 -6.46
CA ASP A 269 -1.83 6.51 -5.71
C ASP A 269 -1.53 6.96 -4.27
N LYS A 270 -2.22 8.01 -3.82
CA LYS A 270 -2.04 8.62 -2.49
C LYS A 270 -3.34 8.52 -1.72
N LYS A 271 -3.27 7.80 -0.60
CA LYS A 271 -4.42 7.58 0.27
C LYS A 271 -4.32 8.51 1.48
N ILE A 272 -5.27 9.43 1.59
CA ILE A 272 -5.44 10.36 2.72
C ILE A 272 -6.60 9.87 3.57
N LEU A 273 -6.41 9.81 4.89
CA LEU A 273 -7.41 9.38 5.87
C LEU A 273 -8.11 8.08 5.46
N SER A 274 -7.33 7.12 4.97
CA SER A 274 -7.89 5.85 4.58
C SER A 274 -8.53 5.19 5.79
N LEU A 275 -9.75 4.68 5.63
CA LEU A 275 -10.33 3.81 6.65
C LEU A 275 -9.60 2.48 6.57
N ARG A 276 -8.56 2.32 7.38
CA ARG A 276 -7.92 1.03 7.57
C ARG A 276 -8.95 0.12 8.24
N ARG A 277 -9.57 -0.72 7.42
CA ARG A 277 -10.50 -1.74 7.89
C ARG A 277 -9.68 -2.67 8.80
N VAL A 278 -10.00 -2.67 10.10
CA VAL A 278 -9.32 -3.46 11.15
C VAL A 278 -8.96 -4.83 10.58
N ARG A 279 -7.67 -5.07 10.31
CA ARG A 279 -7.15 -6.34 9.79
C ARG A 279 -7.49 -7.44 10.79
N SER A 280 -7.74 -8.65 10.28
CA SER A 280 -8.02 -9.82 11.13
C SER A 280 -6.77 -10.28 11.88
N ASP A 281 -5.61 -9.89 11.36
CA ASP A 281 -4.31 -10.18 11.94
C ASP A 281 -3.90 -8.95 12.76
N VAL A 282 -4.28 -8.96 14.03
CA VAL A 282 -3.70 -8.08 15.06
C VAL A 282 -2.24 -8.49 15.21
N ASP A 283 -1.38 -7.94 14.37
CA ASP A 283 0.07 -8.11 14.52
C ASP A 283 0.58 -7.14 15.59
N SER A 284 1.68 -7.52 16.23
CA SER A 284 2.46 -6.73 17.18
C SER A 284 2.65 -5.27 16.75
N GLY A 285 3.01 -5.04 15.48
CA GLY A 285 3.19 -3.69 14.94
C GLY A 285 1.90 -2.86 14.88
N PHE A 286 0.74 -3.50 14.67
CA PHE A 286 -0.54 -2.79 14.71
C PHE A 286 -0.88 -2.32 16.12
N VAL A 287 -0.67 -3.18 17.13
CA VAL A 287 -0.91 -2.82 18.53
C VAL A 287 0.05 -1.70 18.96
N GLU A 288 1.31 -1.77 18.53
CA GLU A 288 2.31 -0.74 18.79
C GLU A 288 1.87 0.62 18.20
N ASP A 289 1.44 0.67 16.94
CA ASP A 289 0.98 1.91 16.31
C ASP A 289 -0.26 2.48 17.01
N VAL A 290 -1.26 1.64 17.33
CA VAL A 290 -2.45 2.05 18.09
C VAL A 290 -2.08 2.65 19.44
N PHE A 291 -1.19 1.98 20.17
CA PHE A 291 -0.74 2.40 21.49
C PHE A 291 0.06 3.71 21.45
N LEU A 292 0.99 3.83 20.50
CA LEU A 292 1.82 5.03 20.33
C LEU A 292 0.99 6.26 19.94
N ASN A 293 0.03 6.11 19.03
CA ASN A 293 -0.86 7.19 18.62
C ASN A 293 -1.74 7.65 19.80
N PHE A 294 -2.34 6.71 20.53
CA PHE A 294 -3.15 7.04 21.70
C PHE A 294 -2.34 7.75 22.81
N ILE A 295 -1.19 7.19 23.20
CA ILE A 295 -0.40 7.73 24.32
C ILE A 295 0.34 9.01 23.95
N GLY A 296 0.81 9.14 22.70
CA GLY A 296 1.58 10.30 22.24
C GLY A 296 0.86 11.63 22.43
N PHE A 297 -0.47 11.64 22.38
CA PHE A 297 -1.29 12.85 22.54
C PHE A 297 -1.78 13.12 23.97
N ILE A 298 -1.61 12.19 24.92
CA ILE A 298 -2.00 12.39 26.33
C ILE A 298 -1.22 13.57 26.95
N PRO A 299 0.13 13.61 26.89
CA PRO A 299 0.89 14.74 27.45
C PRO A 299 0.53 16.06 26.77
N LEU A 300 0.29 16.02 25.45
CA LEU A 300 -0.03 17.21 24.66
C LEU A 300 -1.37 17.83 25.10
N GLY A 301 -2.42 17.00 25.25
CA GLY A 301 -3.73 17.45 25.75
C GLY A 301 -3.65 18.02 27.17
N PHE A 302 -2.88 17.37 28.05
CA PHE A 302 -2.67 17.84 29.42
C PHE A 302 -1.99 19.22 29.45
N VAL A 303 -0.88 19.40 28.71
CA VAL A 303 -0.09 20.64 28.74
C VAL A 303 -0.77 21.79 28.00
N PHE A 304 -1.49 21.56 26.89
CA PHE A 304 -2.29 22.61 26.27
C PHE A 304 -3.40 23.10 27.20
N MET A 305 -4.10 22.17 27.86
CA MET A 305 -5.13 22.55 28.81
C MET A 305 -4.56 23.35 29.98
N MET A 306 -3.41 22.92 30.51
CA MET A 306 -2.66 23.66 31.53
C MET A 306 -2.29 25.06 31.04
N THR A 307 -1.75 25.18 29.83
CA THR A 307 -1.35 26.45 29.23
C THR A 307 -2.53 27.41 29.10
N PHE A 308 -3.68 26.97 28.58
CA PHE A 308 -4.86 27.82 28.44
C PHE A 308 -5.42 28.27 29.80
N VAL A 309 -5.47 27.38 30.78
CA VAL A 309 -5.97 27.72 32.12
C VAL A 309 -5.01 28.67 32.84
N THR A 310 -3.70 28.45 32.77
CA THR A 310 -2.69 29.35 33.36
C THR A 310 -2.70 30.71 32.67
N ALA A 311 -2.76 30.77 31.33
CA ALA A 311 -2.80 32.01 30.58
C ALA A 311 -4.08 32.82 30.85
N ALA A 312 -5.23 32.15 30.99
CA ALA A 312 -6.50 32.79 31.35
C ALA A 312 -6.59 33.15 32.85
N GLY A 313 -5.78 32.52 33.70
CA GLY A 313 -5.83 32.63 35.16
C GLY A 313 -6.94 31.82 35.83
N PHE A 314 -7.85 31.20 35.07
CA PHE A 314 -8.94 30.39 35.59
C PHE A 314 -9.51 29.43 34.54
N PHE A 315 -10.18 28.38 35.02
CA PHE A 315 -10.80 27.35 34.17
C PHE A 315 -12.11 27.83 33.53
N ARG A 316 -12.28 27.56 32.23
CA ARG A 316 -13.55 27.68 31.47
C ARG A 316 -13.74 26.44 30.60
N LYS A 317 -14.99 25.99 30.43
CA LYS A 317 -15.34 24.84 29.55
C LYS A 317 -14.81 25.02 28.11
N ARG A 318 -14.74 26.25 27.60
CA ARG A 318 -14.17 26.55 26.27
C ARG A 318 -12.73 26.08 26.10
N HIS A 319 -11.92 26.03 27.17
CA HIS A 319 -10.52 25.60 27.08
C HIS A 319 -10.40 24.11 26.74
N ILE A 320 -11.39 23.29 27.13
CA ILE A 320 -11.47 21.88 26.74
C ILE A 320 -11.63 21.78 25.22
N TRP A 321 -12.62 22.50 24.67
CA TRP A 321 -12.87 22.52 23.22
C TRP A 321 -11.66 23.05 22.44
N MET A 322 -11.05 24.15 22.88
CA MET A 322 -9.83 24.69 22.25
C MET A 322 -8.69 23.67 22.24
N THR A 323 -8.49 22.94 23.33
CA THR A 323 -7.44 21.90 23.43
C THR A 323 -7.71 20.75 22.47
N ILE A 324 -8.93 20.22 22.46
CA ILE A 324 -9.32 19.11 21.59
C ILE A 324 -9.20 19.53 20.13
N SER A 325 -9.70 20.71 19.75
CA SER A 325 -9.60 21.22 18.38
C SER A 325 -8.15 21.41 17.92
N LEU A 326 -7.27 21.92 18.79
CA LEU A 326 -5.86 22.10 18.46
C LEU A 326 -5.15 20.74 18.28
N CYS A 327 -5.36 19.79 19.19
CA CYS A 327 -4.81 18.44 19.06
C CYS A 327 -5.34 17.72 17.81
N PHE A 328 -6.65 17.82 17.54
CA PHE A 328 -7.24 17.28 16.31
C PHE A 328 -6.61 17.90 15.06
N GLY A 329 -6.41 19.22 15.03
CA GLY A 329 -5.77 19.91 13.91
C GLY A 329 -4.32 19.50 13.69
N ILE A 330 -3.54 19.32 14.76
CA ILE A 330 -2.15 18.81 14.69
C ILE A 330 -2.16 17.37 14.15
N SER A 331 -3.02 16.51 14.70
CA SER A 331 -3.16 15.13 14.25
C SER A 331 -3.55 15.05 12.77
N LEU A 332 -4.57 15.81 12.35
CA LEU A 332 -5.00 15.90 10.95
C LEU A 332 -3.87 16.39 10.03
N THR A 333 -3.05 17.34 10.49
CA THR A 333 -1.88 17.82 9.73
C THR A 333 -0.86 16.72 9.53
N ILE A 334 -0.56 15.94 10.59
CA ILE A 334 0.33 14.78 10.50
C ILE A 334 -0.21 13.78 9.48
N GLU A 335 -1.49 13.43 9.56
CA GLU A 335 -2.16 12.50 8.64
C GLU A 335 -2.05 12.94 7.16
N ILE A 336 -2.37 14.20 6.87
CA ILE A 336 -2.28 14.74 5.51
C ILE A 336 -0.85 14.66 4.98
N LEU A 337 0.14 15.00 5.80
CA LEU A 337 1.55 14.97 5.40
C LEU A 337 2.07 13.54 5.24
N GLN A 338 1.62 12.59 6.07
CA GLN A 338 1.99 11.18 5.95
C GLN A 338 1.53 10.54 4.64
N ALA A 339 0.47 11.04 4.00
CA ALA A 339 0.05 10.56 2.66
C ALA A 339 1.12 10.75 1.56
N TRP A 340 2.14 11.58 1.83
CA TRP A 340 3.27 11.84 0.93
C TRP A 340 4.53 11.06 1.32
N ILE A 341 4.50 10.31 2.42
CA ILE A 341 5.62 9.53 2.94
C ILE A 341 5.31 8.06 2.68
N PRO A 342 6.02 7.36 1.77
CA PRO A 342 5.68 6.00 1.37
C PRO A 342 5.61 4.98 2.51
N SER A 343 6.53 5.08 3.49
CA SER A 343 6.56 4.23 4.68
C SER A 343 5.48 4.51 5.71
N ARG A 344 4.75 5.62 5.57
CA ARG A 344 3.67 5.99 6.47
C ARG A 344 2.35 5.82 5.74
N SER A 345 1.30 5.57 6.51
CA SER A 345 -0.07 5.51 6.02
C SER A 345 -0.86 6.61 6.67
N SER A 346 -1.67 7.33 5.91
CA SER A 346 -2.69 8.18 6.52
C SER A 346 -3.94 7.37 6.83
N ASP A 347 -4.38 7.44 8.09
CA ASP A 347 -5.43 6.61 8.67
C ASP A 347 -6.41 7.43 9.53
N CYS A 348 -7.70 7.21 9.30
CA CYS A 348 -8.73 7.82 10.14
C CYS A 348 -8.67 7.30 11.60
N LEU A 349 -8.22 6.06 11.80
CA LEU A 349 -8.07 5.50 13.14
C LEU A 349 -7.01 6.25 13.96
N ASP A 350 -5.90 6.61 13.35
CA ASP A 350 -4.80 7.34 14.00
C ASP A 350 -5.25 8.74 14.41
N LEU A 351 -6.01 9.42 13.55
CA LEU A 351 -6.66 10.70 13.88
C LEU A 351 -7.57 10.59 15.11
N LEU A 352 -8.39 9.54 15.17
CA LEU A 352 -9.28 9.29 16.32
C LEU A 352 -8.51 8.97 17.59
N LEU A 353 -7.52 8.08 17.54
CA LEU A 353 -6.71 7.68 18.70
C LEU A 353 -5.95 8.86 19.29
N ASN A 354 -5.29 9.66 18.45
CA ASN A 354 -4.62 10.89 18.86
C ASN A 354 -5.60 11.85 19.55
N THR A 355 -6.82 11.99 19.01
CA THR A 355 -7.85 12.86 19.58
C THR A 355 -8.36 12.35 20.94
N PHE A 356 -8.56 11.03 21.09
CA PHE A 356 -8.95 10.42 22.37
C PHE A 356 -7.82 10.49 23.42
N GLY A 357 -6.57 10.32 23.01
CA GLY A 357 -5.41 10.54 23.87
C GLY A 357 -5.37 11.97 24.41
N ALA A 358 -5.55 12.96 23.53
CA ALA A 358 -5.65 14.36 23.93
C ALA A 358 -6.83 14.64 24.89
N LEU A 359 -7.98 14.02 24.66
CA LEU A 359 -9.13 14.11 25.54
C LEU A 359 -8.81 13.56 26.93
N LEU A 360 -8.18 12.38 27.02
CA LEU A 360 -7.77 11.78 28.29
C LEU A 360 -6.79 12.69 29.05
N GLY A 361 -5.76 13.21 28.37
CA GLY A 361 -4.83 14.17 28.96
C GLY A 361 -5.53 15.43 29.48
N THR A 362 -6.50 15.95 28.71
CA THR A 362 -7.34 17.09 29.13
C THR A 362 -8.15 16.76 30.38
N MET A 363 -8.79 15.59 30.42
CA MET A 363 -9.58 15.13 31.57
C MET A 363 -8.74 14.95 32.82
N MET A 364 -7.53 14.40 32.70
CA MET A 364 -6.58 14.26 33.81
C MET A 364 -6.25 15.63 34.43
N TYR A 365 -6.01 16.64 33.60
CA TYR A 365 -5.79 18.01 34.09
C TYR A 365 -7.03 18.56 34.81
N VAL A 366 -8.21 18.44 34.19
CA VAL A 366 -9.46 18.99 34.76
C VAL A 366 -9.80 18.35 36.10
N TRP A 367 -9.63 17.03 36.21
CA TRP A 367 -9.85 16.30 37.45
C TRP A 367 -8.90 16.77 38.55
N GLY A 368 -7.60 16.86 38.26
CA GLY A 368 -6.60 17.38 39.20
C GLY A 368 -6.88 18.83 39.64
N TYR A 369 -7.21 19.70 38.68
CA TYR A 369 -7.56 21.09 38.95
C TYR A 369 -8.79 21.21 39.87
N GLY A 370 -9.81 20.39 39.64
CA GLY A 370 -11.02 20.35 40.47
C GLY A 370 -10.74 19.93 41.91
N ARG A 371 -9.87 18.93 42.11
CA ARG A 371 -9.46 18.45 43.44
C ARG A 371 -8.71 19.54 44.23
N VAL A 372 -7.69 20.15 43.64
CA VAL A 372 -6.91 21.22 44.28
C VAL A 372 -7.79 22.40 44.65
N ARG A 373 -8.76 22.76 43.80
CA ARG A 373 -9.70 23.85 44.09
C ARG A 373 -10.64 23.52 45.26
N ARG A 374 -11.12 22.27 45.38
CA ARG A 374 -11.94 21.81 46.52
C ARG A 374 -11.15 21.80 47.82
N GLU A 375 -9.91 21.32 47.79
CA GLU A 375 -9.02 21.32 48.96
C GLU A 375 -8.72 22.75 49.46
N LYS A 376 -8.51 23.71 48.55
CA LYS A 376 -8.35 25.13 48.91
C LYS A 376 -9.63 25.76 49.45
N ALA A 377 -10.80 25.35 48.98
CA ALA A 377 -12.09 25.84 49.47
C ALA A 377 -12.48 25.21 50.82
N GLY A 378 -12.02 24.00 51.11
CA GLY A 378 -12.29 23.27 52.36
C GLY A 378 -11.33 23.57 53.51
N LYS A 379 -10.31 24.41 53.30
CA LYS A 379 -9.48 24.98 54.38
C LYS A 379 -9.96 26.41 54.65
N PRO A 380 -10.87 26.64 55.63
CA PRO A 380 -11.12 27.99 56.12
C PRO A 380 -9.80 28.52 56.69
N GLY A 381 -9.51 29.80 56.44
CA GLY A 381 -8.22 30.43 56.78
C GLY A 381 -7.84 30.20 58.24
N SER A 382 -6.64 29.63 58.42
CA SER A 382 -5.88 29.68 59.67
C SER A 382 -5.29 31.06 59.87
#